data_AF-A0A949EQP1-F1
#
_entry.id   AF-A0A949EQP1-F1
#
_cell.length_a   1.000
_cell.length_b   1.000
_cell.length_c   1.000
_cell.angle_alpha   90.00
_cell.angle_beta   90.00
_cell.angle_gamma   90.00
#
_symmetry.space_group_name_H-M   'P 1'
#
loop_
_entity.id
_entity.type
_entity.pdbx_description
1 polymer ?
#
loop_
_entity_poly.entity_id
_entity_poly.type
_entity_poly.pdbx_seq_one_letter_code
_entity_poly.pdbx_strand_id
1 'polypeptide(L)'
;MTDPAAIARQFVFPGAVLTVDEYGSGNVNDTYLVRVAGGQGTLEFILQRLNPQVFPDPERIMHNLRVLDNHVRPKLLADPGRRWELPSIIPSLNGADYFRDQDGAFWRV
;
A
#
# COMPACT_ATOMS: atom_id res chain seq x y z
N MET A 1 -15.49 -0.22 13.01
CA MET A 1 -15.36 -0.86 11.69
C MET A 1 -15.18 0.21 10.64
N THR A 2 -13.93 0.41 10.24
CA THR A 2 -13.49 1.46 9.32
C THR A 2 -13.86 1.17 7.87
N ASP A 3 -14.28 2.20 7.12
CA ASP A 3 -14.52 2.14 5.68
C ASP A 3 -13.18 2.14 4.90
N PRO A 4 -12.88 1.13 4.06
CA PRO A 4 -11.70 1.11 3.20
C PRO A 4 -11.61 2.31 2.24
N ALA A 5 -12.73 2.87 1.78
CA ALA A 5 -12.73 4.03 0.89
C ALA A 5 -12.35 5.34 1.62
N ALA A 6 -12.75 5.50 2.87
CA ALA A 6 -12.27 6.56 3.76
C ALA A 6 -10.76 6.42 4.08
N ILE A 7 -10.25 5.19 4.16
CA ILE A 7 -8.82 4.90 4.41
C ILE A 7 -7.96 5.11 3.17
N ALA A 8 -8.40 4.71 1.97
CA ALA A 8 -7.69 5.01 0.74
C ALA A 8 -7.45 6.52 0.57
N ARG A 9 -8.41 7.36 0.99
CA ARG A 9 -8.28 8.83 0.97
C ARG A 9 -7.24 9.39 1.95
N GLN A 10 -6.61 8.56 2.79
CA GLN A 10 -5.48 8.92 3.64
C GLN A 10 -4.11 8.68 2.98
N PHE A 11 -4.06 8.23 1.72
CA PHE A 11 -2.83 7.95 0.97
C PHE A 11 -2.61 8.91 -0.21
N VAL A 12 -1.35 9.20 -0.52
CA VAL A 12 -0.91 10.16 -1.55
C VAL A 12 -0.98 9.52 -2.94
N PHE A 13 -2.19 9.39 -3.47
CA PHE A 13 -2.42 8.91 -4.83
C PHE A 13 -2.19 10.03 -5.88
N PRO A 14 -1.80 9.68 -7.12
CA PRO A 14 -1.58 10.64 -8.21
C PRO A 14 -2.86 11.26 -8.79
N GLY A 15 -4.03 10.97 -8.19
CA GLY A 15 -5.34 11.46 -8.61
C GLY A 15 -6.42 11.09 -7.60
N ALA A 16 -7.68 11.38 -7.93
CA ALA A 16 -8.81 11.09 -7.05
C ALA A 16 -9.13 9.57 -6.99
N VAL A 17 -9.42 9.06 -5.79
CA VAL A 17 -9.93 7.68 -5.60
C VAL A 17 -11.35 7.58 -6.16
N LEU A 18 -11.57 6.58 -7.01
CA LEU A 18 -12.80 6.29 -7.74
C LEU A 18 -13.60 5.17 -7.07
N THR A 19 -13.00 3.99 -6.90
CA THR A 19 -13.58 2.83 -6.18
C THR A 19 -12.55 2.22 -5.24
N VAL A 20 -13.03 1.51 -4.21
CA VAL A 20 -12.23 0.63 -3.38
C VAL A 20 -13.02 -0.66 -3.22
N ASP A 21 -12.53 -1.72 -3.86
CA ASP A 21 -13.23 -3.00 -4.03
C ASP A 21 -12.47 -4.11 -3.25
N GLU A 22 -13.14 -5.09 -2.66
CA GLU A 22 -12.45 -6.27 -2.07
C GLU A 22 -11.71 -7.06 -3.16
N TYR A 23 -10.48 -7.51 -2.88
CA TYR A 23 -9.59 -8.04 -3.91
C TYR A 23 -8.83 -9.31 -3.52
N GLY A 24 -9.07 -10.37 -4.29
CA GLY A 24 -8.41 -11.67 -4.15
C GLY A 24 -8.96 -12.53 -3.02
N SER A 25 -8.31 -13.68 -2.79
CA SER A 25 -8.67 -14.67 -1.77
C SER A 25 -7.55 -14.79 -0.71
N GLY A 26 -7.09 -13.64 -0.20
CA GLY A 26 -5.96 -13.55 0.72
C GLY A 26 -6.28 -14.10 2.12
N ASN A 27 -5.62 -15.20 2.50
CA ASN A 27 -5.83 -15.87 3.80
C ASN A 27 -5.10 -15.20 5.00
N VAL A 28 -4.54 -14.00 4.84
CA VAL A 28 -3.67 -13.36 5.85
C VAL A 28 -4.09 -11.92 6.14
N ASN A 29 -4.00 -11.04 5.14
CA ASN A 29 -4.36 -9.62 5.24
C ASN A 29 -5.62 -9.35 4.42
N ASP A 30 -6.54 -8.54 4.95
CA ASP A 30 -7.63 -8.01 4.14
C ASP A 30 -7.04 -7.11 3.04
N THR A 31 -7.44 -7.36 1.80
CA THR A 31 -6.79 -6.78 0.61
C THR A 31 -7.86 -6.16 -0.29
N TYR A 32 -7.62 -4.92 -0.70
CA TYR A 32 -8.56 -4.09 -1.45
C TYR A 32 -7.88 -3.49 -2.67
N LEU A 33 -8.59 -3.44 -3.79
CA LEU A 33 -8.15 -2.79 -5.02
C LEU A 33 -8.66 -1.35 -5.02
N VAL A 34 -7.75 -0.38 -4.94
CA VAL A 34 -8.04 1.04 -5.03
C VAL A 34 -7.89 1.49 -6.48
N ARG A 35 -8.96 1.99 -7.06
CA ARG A 35 -8.96 2.60 -8.40
C ARG A 35 -8.85 4.11 -8.32
N VAL A 36 -7.97 4.69 -9.11
CA VAL A 36 -7.60 6.11 -9.06
C VAL A 36 -7.70 6.71 -10.45
N ALA A 37 -8.20 7.95 -10.55
CA ALA A 37 -8.20 8.70 -11.81
C ALA A 37 -6.76 9.00 -12.27
N GLY A 38 -6.37 8.47 -13.43
CA GLY A 38 -5.11 8.76 -14.10
C GLY A 38 -5.30 9.65 -15.33
N GLY A 39 -4.23 10.30 -15.79
CA GLY A 39 -4.30 11.30 -16.87
C GLY A 39 -4.78 10.77 -18.24
N GLN A 40 -4.82 9.45 -18.45
CA GLN A 40 -5.30 8.79 -19.67
C GLN A 40 -6.13 7.52 -19.37
N GLY A 41 -6.66 7.35 -18.15
CA GLY A 41 -7.40 6.14 -17.77
C GLY A 41 -7.49 5.95 -16.25
N THR A 42 -7.58 4.69 -15.81
CA THR A 42 -7.57 4.34 -14.38
C THR A 42 -6.21 3.78 -13.97
N LEU A 43 -5.70 4.20 -12.83
CA LEU A 43 -4.55 3.60 -12.15
C LEU A 43 -5.05 2.71 -11.01
N GLU A 44 -4.39 1.58 -10.79
CA GLU A 44 -4.80 0.57 -9.81
C GLU A 44 -3.70 0.37 -8.75
N PHE A 45 -4.11 0.33 -7.48
CA PHE A 45 -3.24 0.19 -6.31
C PHE A 45 -3.82 -0.83 -5.33
N ILE A 46 -2.99 -1.43 -4.48
CA ILE A 46 -3.43 -2.42 -3.49
C ILE A 46 -3.36 -1.81 -2.08
N LEU A 47 -4.52 -1.57 -1.47
CA LEU A 47 -4.64 -1.23 -0.05
C LEU A 47 -4.73 -2.53 0.77
N GLN A 48 -3.95 -2.65 1.84
CA GLN A 48 -4.04 -3.79 2.77
C GLN A 48 -4.24 -3.35 4.21
N ARG A 49 -5.16 -4.02 4.91
CA ARG A 49 -5.21 -4.04 6.38
C ARG A 49 -4.34 -5.20 6.87
N LEU A 50 -3.30 -4.91 7.63
CA LEU A 50 -2.41 -5.94 8.17
C LEU A 50 -3.07 -6.64 9.36
N ASN A 51 -3.04 -7.97 9.36
CA ASN A 51 -3.65 -8.78 10.42
C ASN A 51 -2.74 -8.87 11.65
N PRO A 52 -3.12 -8.29 12.80
CA PRO A 52 -2.27 -8.22 13.98
C PRO A 52 -2.06 -9.58 14.68
N GLN A 53 -2.86 -10.60 14.38
CA GLN A 53 -2.66 -11.95 14.92
C GLN A 53 -1.49 -12.67 14.24
N VAL A 54 -1.24 -12.37 12.96
CA VAL A 54 -0.09 -12.89 12.19
C VAL A 54 1.11 -11.95 12.30
N PHE A 55 0.84 -10.64 12.43
CA PHE A 55 1.83 -9.57 12.41
C PHE A 55 1.68 -8.65 13.63
N PRO A 56 2.12 -9.07 14.83
CA PRO A 56 1.94 -8.29 16.06
C PRO A 56 2.72 -6.97 16.09
N ASP A 57 3.87 -6.91 15.39
CA ASP A 57 4.70 -5.70 15.25
C ASP A 57 4.70 -5.19 13.78
N PRO A 58 3.59 -4.61 13.27
CA PRO A 58 3.46 -4.24 11.86
C PRO A 58 4.46 -3.15 11.42
N GLU A 59 4.92 -2.28 12.33
CA GLU A 59 6.01 -1.33 12.07
C GLU A 59 7.30 -2.01 11.59
N ARG A 60 7.60 -3.24 12.04
CA ARG A 60 8.79 -3.98 11.59
C ARG A 60 8.66 -4.42 10.13
N ILE A 61 7.44 -4.68 9.64
CA ILE A 61 7.21 -5.03 8.23
C ILE A 61 7.52 -3.84 7.35
N MET A 62 7.06 -2.65 7.74
CA MET A 62 7.34 -1.42 7.00
C MET A 62 8.83 -1.04 7.11
N HIS A 63 9.46 -1.19 8.28
CA HIS A 63 10.92 -1.06 8.41
C HIS A 63 11.68 -1.99 7.47
N ASN A 64 11.35 -3.28 7.44
CA ASN A 64 11.99 -4.26 6.56
C ASN A 64 11.78 -3.92 5.08
N LEU A 65 10.59 -3.45 4.69
CA LEU A 65 10.28 -3.04 3.33
C LEU A 65 11.06 -1.78 2.91
N ARG A 66 11.19 -0.78 3.80
CA ARG A 66 12.07 0.39 3.58
C ARG A 66 13.54 0.01 3.46
N VAL A 67 14.03 -0.92 4.28
CA VAL A 67 15.42 -1.43 4.18
C VAL A 67 15.65 -2.16 2.86
N LEU A 68 14.69 -3.00 2.44
CA LEU A 68 14.74 -3.71 1.16
C LEU A 68 14.73 -2.74 -0.03
N ASP A 69 13.77 -1.81 -0.07
CA ASP A 69 13.66 -0.84 -1.15
C ASP A 69 14.91 0.05 -1.26
N ASN A 70 15.41 0.60 -0.14
CA ASN A 70 16.66 1.38 -0.15
C ASN A 70 17.87 0.59 -0.67
N HIS A 71 17.95 -0.72 -0.40
CA HIS A 71 19.03 -1.58 -0.89
C HIS A 71 18.86 -1.98 -2.37
N VAL A 72 17.63 -2.05 -2.87
CA VAL A 72 17.28 -2.62 -4.18
C VAL A 72 17.03 -1.54 -5.23
N ARG A 73 16.45 -0.39 -4.86
CA ARG A 73 16.11 0.73 -5.76
C ARG A 73 17.28 1.23 -6.61
N PRO A 74 18.53 1.37 -6.11
CA PRO A 74 19.67 1.72 -6.96
C PRO A 74 19.96 0.66 -8.05
N LYS A 75 19.65 -0.61 -7.77
CA LYS A 75 19.82 -1.74 -8.72
C LYS A 75 18.69 -1.80 -9.75
N LEU A 76 17.47 -1.34 -9.39
CA LEU A 76 16.36 -1.16 -10.35
C LEU A 76 16.76 -0.18 -11.45
N LEU A 77 17.29 0.98 -11.06
CA LEU A 77 17.62 2.08 -11.97
C LEU A 77 18.84 1.78 -12.86
N ALA A 78 19.66 0.79 -12.49
CA ALA A 78 20.83 0.35 -13.25
C ALA A 78 20.51 -0.72 -14.32
N ASP A 79 19.39 -1.44 -14.20
CA ASP A 79 18.92 -2.44 -15.17
C ASP A 79 17.42 -2.27 -15.45
N PRO A 80 17.02 -1.39 -16.39
CA PRO A 80 15.63 -1.22 -16.78
C PRO A 80 15.07 -2.39 -17.62
N GLY A 81 15.86 -3.44 -17.90
CA GLY A 81 15.44 -4.63 -18.65
C GLY A 81 14.98 -5.81 -17.78
N ARG A 82 15.00 -5.66 -16.44
CA ARG A 82 14.76 -6.77 -15.50
C ARG A 82 13.32 -7.31 -15.51
N ARG A 83 13.18 -8.64 -15.51
CA ARG A 83 11.90 -9.39 -15.65
C ARG A 83 10.93 -9.35 -14.45
N TRP A 84 11.11 -8.44 -13.49
CA TRP A 84 10.43 -8.47 -12.20
C TRP A 84 10.52 -7.07 -11.57
N GLU A 85 9.65 -6.77 -10.61
CA GLU A 85 9.53 -5.45 -9.97
C GLU A 85 9.45 -5.58 -8.44
N LEU A 86 9.50 -4.46 -7.72
CA LEU A 86 9.26 -4.40 -6.28
C LEU A 86 8.04 -3.49 -6.03
N PRO A 87 7.05 -3.91 -5.19
CA PRO A 87 5.95 -3.04 -4.81
C PRO A 87 6.48 -1.73 -4.20
N SER A 88 6.08 -0.60 -4.78
CA SER A 88 6.44 0.72 -4.28
C SER A 88 5.46 1.17 -3.21
N ILE A 89 5.97 1.53 -2.02
CA ILE A 89 5.13 2.06 -0.94
C ILE A 89 4.57 3.42 -1.34
N ILE A 90 3.27 3.63 -1.15
CA ILE A 90 2.61 4.93 -1.28
C ILE A 90 2.48 5.54 0.13
N PRO A 91 3.02 6.75 0.38
CA PRO A 91 2.95 7.36 1.70
C PRO A 91 1.53 7.82 2.04
N SER A 92 1.23 7.93 3.33
CA SER A 92 0.01 8.55 3.84
C SER A 92 0.12 10.08 3.86
N LEU A 93 -1.01 10.79 3.97
CA LEU A 93 -1.07 12.26 3.90
C LEU A 93 -0.25 12.99 5.00
N ASN A 94 0.16 12.28 6.06
CA ASN A 94 1.02 12.81 7.12
C ASN A 94 2.53 12.57 6.87
N GLY A 95 2.90 11.96 5.73
CA GLY A 95 4.29 11.65 5.36
C GLY A 95 4.84 10.34 5.94
N ALA A 96 4.06 9.56 6.69
CA ALA A 96 4.42 8.19 7.07
C ALA A 96 4.25 7.23 5.88
N ASP A 97 4.84 6.04 5.96
CA ASP A 97 4.72 4.99 4.94
C ASP A 97 3.60 3.98 5.24
N TYR A 98 2.72 4.31 6.19
CA TYR A 98 1.53 3.56 6.58
C TYR A 98 0.47 4.50 7.19
N PHE A 99 -0.72 4.00 7.44
CA PHE A 99 -1.78 4.68 8.21
C PHE A 99 -2.25 3.79 9.36
N ARG A 100 -2.72 4.42 10.46
CA ARG A 100 -3.41 3.74 11.57
C ARG A 100 -4.77 4.38 11.77
N ASP A 101 -5.82 3.58 11.81
CA ASP A 101 -7.17 4.07 12.03
C ASP A 101 -7.54 4.19 13.51
N GLN A 102 -8.78 4.62 13.77
CA GLN A 102 -9.30 4.86 15.12
C GLN A 102 -9.55 3.56 15.90
N ASP A 103 -9.78 2.43 15.20
CA ASP A 103 -9.89 1.09 15.78
C ASP A 103 -8.48 0.48 16.05
N GLY A 104 -7.40 1.20 15.72
CA GLY A 104 -6.00 0.80 15.89
C GLY A 104 -5.45 -0.11 14.78
N ALA A 105 -6.25 -0.41 13.75
CA ALA A 105 -5.82 -1.26 12.65
C ALA A 105 -4.76 -0.58 11.78
N PHE A 106 -3.83 -1.39 11.27
CA PHE A 106 -2.67 -0.93 10.52
C PHE A 106 -2.90 -1.11 9.02
N TRP A 107 -2.76 -0.04 8.26
CA TRP A 107 -3.06 0.02 6.83
C TRP A 107 -1.84 0.46 6.04
N ARG A 108 -1.64 -0.12 4.85
CA ARG A 108 -0.57 0.26 3.91
C ARG A 108 -1.06 0.19 2.47
N VAL A 109 -0.33 0.87 1.58
CA VAL A 109 -0.44 0.80 0.12
C VAL A 109 0.96 0.58 -0.44
#